data_AF-W7PVZ4-F1
#
_entry.id   AF-W7PVZ4-F1
#
_cell.length_a   1.000
_cell.length_b   1.000
_cell.length_c   1.000
_cell.angle_alpha   90.00
_cell.angle_beta   90.00
_cell.angle_gamma   90.00
#
_symmetry.space_group_name_H-M   'P 1'
#
loop_
_entity.id
_entity.type
_entity.pdbx_description
1 polymer ?
#
loop_
_entity_poly.entity_id
_entity_poly.type
_entity_poly.pdbx_seq_one_letter_code
_entity_poly.pdbx_strand_id
1 'polypeptide(L)'
;MIVPQDGHLRLDRERLKQHLKRLGLSQLALAEHCFDRRLYVSIASIKRAESGKALLHRTAQSIWISPHLHGESVDAANNFVIQKWVDDEPVTR
;
A
#
# COMPACT_ATOMS: atom_id res chain seq x y z
N MET A 1 15.12 -10.29 -5.80
CA MET A 1 15.00 -9.32 -4.69
C MET A 1 14.81 -7.96 -5.33
N ILE A 2 13.58 -7.42 -5.38
CA ILE A 2 13.33 -6.11 -5.98
C ILE A 2 13.89 -5.08 -5.01
N VAL A 3 15.09 -4.59 -5.29
CA VAL A 3 15.71 -3.52 -4.52
C VAL A 3 14.96 -2.24 -4.93
N PRO A 4 14.23 -1.58 -4.00
CA PRO A 4 13.48 -0.38 -4.35
C PRO A 4 14.46 0.69 -4.81
N GLN A 5 14.38 1.08 -6.08
CA GLN A 5 15.10 2.23 -6.60
C GLN A 5 14.67 3.45 -5.79
N ASP A 6 15.62 4.08 -5.11
CA ASP A 6 15.42 5.25 -4.25
C ASP A 6 14.38 5.08 -3.13
N GLY A 7 14.13 3.84 -2.69
CA GLY A 7 13.11 3.56 -1.67
C GLY A 7 11.68 3.75 -2.15
N HIS A 8 11.44 3.81 -3.46
CA HIS A 8 10.11 3.88 -4.06
C HIS A 8 9.65 2.51 -4.59
N LEU A 9 8.34 2.27 -4.55
CA LEU A 9 7.71 1.07 -5.11
C LEU A 9 6.35 1.39 -5.72
N ARG A 10 5.93 0.58 -6.69
CA ARG A 10 4.62 0.64 -7.32
C ARG A 10 3.78 -0.51 -6.77
N LEU A 11 2.58 -0.21 -6.27
CA LEU A 11 1.64 -1.24 -5.88
C LEU A 11 0.82 -1.67 -7.10
N ASP A 12 0.54 -2.97 -7.22
CA ASP A 12 -0.41 -3.51 -8.18
C ASP A 12 -1.78 -2.86 -7.95
N ARG A 13 -2.12 -1.96 -8.87
CA ARG A 13 -3.30 -1.11 -8.76
C ARG A 13 -4.59 -1.92 -8.80
N GLU A 14 -4.62 -3.02 -9.56
CA GLU A 14 -5.83 -3.82 -9.74
C GLU A 14 -6.07 -4.64 -8.49
N ARG A 15 -5.01 -5.26 -7.94
CA ARG A 15 -5.08 -5.94 -6.65
C ARG A 15 -5.49 -4.98 -5.54
N LEU A 16 -4.89 -3.79 -5.47
CA LEU A 16 -5.22 -2.78 -4.46
C LEU A 16 -6.70 -2.39 -4.52
N LYS A 17 -7.22 -2.06 -5.71
CA LYS A 17 -8.63 -1.69 -5.87
C LYS A 17 -9.58 -2.83 -5.54
N GLN A 18 -9.27 -4.05 -5.97
CA GLN A 18 -10.08 -5.23 -5.66
C GLN A 18 -10.11 -5.49 -4.15
N HIS A 19 -8.97 -5.31 -3.47
CA HIS A 19 -8.87 -5.47 -2.03
C HIS A 19 -9.69 -4.44 -1.27
N LEU A 20 -9.54 -3.15 -1.59
CA LEU A 20 -10.32 -2.07 -0.97
C LEU A 20 -11.82 -2.25 -1.22
N LYS A 21 -12.21 -2.68 -2.43
CA LYS A 21 -13.60 -3.00 -2.76
C LYS A 21 -14.14 -4.17 -1.93
N ARG A 22 -13.36 -5.23 -1.73
CA ARG A 22 -13.76 -6.37 -0.89
C ARG A 22 -13.97 -5.98 0.57
N LEU A 23 -13.22 -5.00 1.06
CA LEU A 23 -13.34 -4.47 2.41
C LEU A 23 -14.39 -3.36 2.54
N GLY A 24 -15.02 -2.93 1.44
CA GLY A 24 -15.96 -1.81 1.44
C GLY A 24 -15.32 -0.46 1.76
N LEU A 25 -14.00 -0.34 1.60
CA LEU A 25 -13.25 0.87 1.94
C LEU A 25 -13.23 1.85 0.76
N SER A 26 -13.73 3.06 0.99
CA SER A 26 -13.46 4.21 0.12
C SER A 26 -12.05 4.76 0.36
N GLN A 27 -11.55 5.61 -0.53
CA GLN A 27 -10.26 6.30 -0.33
C GLN A 27 -10.25 7.12 0.97
N LEU A 28 -11.39 7.73 1.32
CA LEU A 28 -11.54 8.49 2.57
C LEU A 28 -11.51 7.55 3.77
N ALA A 29 -12.30 6.47 3.74
CA ALA A 29 -12.33 5.47 4.81
C ALA A 29 -10.95 4.83 5.04
N LEU A 30 -10.19 4.58 3.96
CA LEU A 30 -8.83 4.10 4.07
C LEU A 30 -7.90 5.15 4.71
N ALA A 31 -8.05 6.43 4.35
CA ALA A 31 -7.25 7.51 4.95
C ALA A 31 -7.56 7.68 6.44
N GLU A 32 -8.83 7.64 6.83
CA GLU A 32 -9.29 7.66 8.22
C GLU A 32 -8.74 6.46 8.99
N HIS A 33 -8.84 5.27 8.42
CA HIS A 33 -8.31 4.05 9.06
C HIS A 33 -6.78 4.06 9.20
N CYS A 34 -6.07 4.63 8.23
CA CYS A 34 -4.63 4.88 8.35
C CYS A 34 -4.35 5.89 9.49
N PHE A 35 -5.13 6.97 9.54
CA PHE A 35 -5.00 8.02 10.54
C PHE A 35 -5.21 7.52 11.97
N ASP A 36 -6.24 6.70 12.21
CA ASP A 36 -6.54 6.08 13.51
C ASP A 36 -5.37 5.24 14.02
N ARG A 37 -4.58 4.69 13.10
CA ARG A 37 -3.39 3.87 13.39
C ARG A 37 -2.08 4.66 13.42
N ARG A 38 -2.15 5.99 13.37
CA ARG A 38 -0.99 6.90 13.28
C ARG A 38 -0.12 6.63 12.04
N LEU A 39 -0.71 6.03 11.02
CA LEU A 39 -0.11 5.84 9.70
C LEU A 39 -0.54 7.03 8.83
N TYR A 40 0.28 8.08 8.79
CA TYR A 40 -0.10 9.31 8.07
C TYR A 40 -0.02 9.11 6.55
N VAL A 41 -1.16 8.79 5.94
CA VAL A 41 -1.31 8.64 4.48
C VAL A 41 -2.34 9.64 3.98
N SER A 42 -1.93 10.49 3.03
CA SER A 42 -2.86 11.41 2.37
C SER A 42 -3.73 10.69 1.34
N ILE A 43 -4.95 11.20 1.09
CA ILE A 43 -5.80 10.74 -0.02
C ILE A 43 -5.06 10.82 -1.37
N ALA A 44 -4.20 11.83 -1.55
CA ALA A 44 -3.38 11.94 -2.76
C ALA A 44 -2.40 10.76 -2.93
N SER A 45 -1.84 10.26 -1.83
CA SER A 45 -0.99 9.06 -1.83
C SER A 45 -1.78 7.80 -2.18
N ILE A 46 -3.02 7.68 -1.67
CA ILE A 46 -3.93 6.57 -2.01
C ILE A 46 -4.30 6.60 -3.49
N LYS A 47 -4.71 7.77 -4.01
CA LYS A 47 -5.00 7.96 -5.44
C LYS A 47 -3.80 7.63 -6.31
N ARG A 48 -2.59 8.00 -5.87
CA ARG A 48 -1.34 7.69 -6.56
C ARG A 48 -1.13 6.16 -6.62
N ALA A 49 -1.35 5.46 -5.52
CA ALA A 49 -1.25 4.00 -5.44
C ALA A 49 -2.25 3.31 -6.37
N GLU A 50 -3.52 3.71 -6.34
CA GLU A 50 -4.58 3.17 -7.20
C GLU A 50 -4.41 3.54 -8.70
N SER A 51 -3.55 4.51 -9.00
CA SER A 51 -3.16 4.84 -10.37
C SER A 51 -1.92 4.06 -10.83
N GLY A 52 -1.36 3.19 -9.99
CA GLY A 52 -0.14 2.42 -10.29
C GLY A 52 1.12 3.28 -10.34
N LYS A 53 1.11 4.47 -9.72
CA LYS A 53 2.27 5.36 -9.65
C LYS A 53 3.14 5.01 -8.46
N ALA A 54 4.45 5.24 -8.60
CA ALA A 54 5.41 4.95 -7.54
C ALA A 54 5.18 5.79 -6.28
N LEU A 55 5.43 5.18 -5.12
CA LEU A 55 5.24 5.74 -3.79
C LEU A 55 6.50 5.43 -2.97
N LEU A 56 6.78 6.20 -1.93
CA LEU A 56 7.76 5.77 -0.94
C LEU A 56 7.34 4.45 -0.29
N HIS A 57 8.31 3.56 -0.06
CA HIS A 57 8.09 2.24 0.52
C HIS A 57 7.30 2.31 1.84
N ARG A 58 7.66 3.23 2.73
CA ARG A 58 6.93 3.48 4.00
C ARG A 58 5.45 3.82 3.79
N THR A 59 5.12 4.56 2.73
CA THR A 59 3.75 4.97 2.42
C THR A 59 2.96 3.82 1.82
N ALA A 60 3.58 3.05 0.93
CA ALA A 60 2.99 1.83 0.40
C ALA A 60 2.76 0.79 1.50
N GLN A 61 3.70 0.64 2.43
CA GLN A 61 3.57 -0.21 3.61
C GLN A 61 2.43 0.24 4.51
N SER A 62 2.29 1.55 4.75
CA SER A 62 1.18 2.10 5.52
C SER A 62 -0.18 1.79 4.88
N ILE A 63 -0.29 1.96 3.56
CA ILE A 63 -1.49 1.64 2.77
C ILE A 63 -1.81 0.14 2.83
N TRP A 64 -0.80 -0.73 2.85
CA TRP A 64 -0.97 -2.18 2.88
C TRP A 64 -1.30 -2.74 4.27
N ILE A 65 -0.63 -2.24 5.33
CA ILE A 65 -0.87 -2.65 6.73
C ILE A 65 -2.27 -2.25 7.20
N SER A 66 -2.73 -1.06 6.78
CA SER A 66 -4.01 -0.51 7.20
C SER A 66 -5.16 -1.52 7.02
N PRO A 67 -5.44 -2.08 5.83
CA PRO A 67 -6.53 -3.03 5.65
C PRO A 67 -6.33 -4.45 6.23
N HIS A 68 -5.12 -4.84 6.68
CA HIS A 68 -4.79 -6.24 7.01
C HIS A 68 -5.15 -6.75 8.42
N LEU A 69 -5.77 -5.95 9.30
CA LEU A 69 -5.93 -6.31 10.71
C LEU A 69 -7.30 -6.89 11.11
N HIS A 70 -7.99 -7.58 10.20
CA HIS A 70 -8.91 -8.63 10.63
C HIS A 70 -8.14 -9.95 10.80
N GLY A 71 -7.22 -10.01 11.77
CA GLY A 71 -6.81 -11.28 12.39
C GLY A 71 -5.37 -11.82 12.18
N GLU A 72 -4.46 -11.16 11.47
CA GLU A 72 -3.07 -11.66 11.33
C GLU A 72 -2.04 -10.73 12.00
N SER A 73 -1.18 -11.30 12.85
CA SER A 73 -0.15 -10.59 13.64
C SER A 73 0.79 -9.79 12.75
N VAL A 74 0.97 -8.51 13.06
CA VAL A 74 1.80 -7.56 12.30
C VAL A 74 3.27 -7.68 12.70
N ASP A 75 3.81 -8.89 12.69
CA ASP A 75 5.23 -9.11 12.96
C ASP A 75 6.06 -8.97 11.67
N ALA A 76 7.37 -8.74 11.81
CA ALA A 76 8.34 -8.27 10.80
C ALA A 76 8.44 -9.07 9.46
N ALA A 77 7.60 -10.08 9.22
CA ALA A 77 7.43 -10.79 7.94
C ALA A 77 6.85 -9.92 6.80
N ASN A 78 6.38 -8.70 7.09
CA ASN A 78 5.72 -7.78 6.15
C ASN A 78 6.48 -7.46 4.86
N ASN A 79 7.81 -7.44 4.90
CA ASN A 79 8.57 -7.06 3.71
C ASN A 79 8.43 -8.11 2.59
N PHE A 80 8.11 -9.37 2.93
CA PHE A 80 7.89 -10.43 1.93
C PHE A 80 6.48 -10.36 1.30
N VAL A 81 5.49 -9.85 2.04
CA VAL A 81 4.10 -9.83 1.58
C VAL A 81 3.84 -8.62 0.69
N ILE A 82 4.39 -7.44 1.02
CA ILE A 82 4.28 -6.27 0.15
C ILE A 82 4.93 -6.50 -1.22
N GLN A 83 5.98 -7.33 -1.30
CA GLN A 83 6.64 -7.73 -2.56
C GLN A 83 5.69 -8.50 -3.49
N LYS A 84 4.70 -9.24 -2.96
CA LYS A 84 3.66 -9.88 -3.78
C LYS A 84 2.65 -8.88 -4.36
N TRP A 85 2.66 -7.64 -3.88
CA TRP A 85 1.79 -6.56 -4.31
C TRP A 85 2.56 -5.46 -5.02
N VAL A 86 3.86 -5.64 -5.24
CA VAL A 86 4.66 -4.71 -6.02
C VAL A 86 4.54 -5.10 -7.49
N ASP A 87 4.26 -4.13 -8.35
CA ASP A 87 4.35 -4.34 -9.80
C ASP A 87 5.81 -4.69 -10.16
N ASP A 88 6.02 -5.75 -10.94
CA ASP A 88 7.36 -6.16 -11.43
C ASP A 88 8.01 -5.15 -12.39
N GLU A 89 7.26 -4.14 -12.82
CA GLU A 89 7.74 -3.08 -13.70
C GLU A 89 8.76 -2.18 -12.99
N PRO A 90 9.96 -1.97 -13.57
CA PRO A 90 10.97 -1.10 -12.98
C PRO A 90 10.43 0.33 -12.82
N VAL A 91 10.77 0.97 -11.71
CA VAL A 91 10.40 2.36 -11.44
C VAL A 91 11.33 3.28 -12.24
N THR A 92 11.01 3.51 -13.52
CA THR A 92 11.70 4.52 -14.33
C THR A 92 11.20 5.92 -13.98
N ARG A 93 12.15 6.83 -13.75
CA ARG A 93 11.95 8.21 -13.29
C ARG A 93 11.30 9.10 -14.34
#